data_AF-A0A535WZ40-F1
#
_entry.id   AF-A0A535WZ40-F1
#
_cell.length_a   1.000
_cell.length_b   1.000
_cell.length_c   1.000
_cell.angle_alpha   90.00
_cell.angle_beta   90.00
_cell.angle_gamma   90.00
#
_symmetry.space_group_name_H-M   'P 1'
#
loop_
_entity.id
_entity.type
_entity.pdbx_description
1 polymer ?
#
loop_
_entity_poly.entity_id
_entity_poly.type
_entity_poly.pdbx_seq_one_letter_code
_entity_poly.pdbx_strand_id
1 'polypeptide(L)'
;MTRRTRWFSVLKVADVPTQTPDERESSSDLHRALLRMAPDERLPLVLHFYLDLPLDEVAKTLRVSQSAAKSRIYRAAKRLRADLTIEEVF
;
A
#
# COMPACT_ATOMS: atom_id res chain seq x y z
N MET A 1 10.79 -23.90 27.90
CA MET A 1 11.56 -22.66 27.64
C MET A 1 11.62 -22.43 26.14
N THR A 2 10.66 -21.69 25.57
CA THR A 2 10.60 -21.46 24.13
C THR A 2 11.28 -20.12 23.83
N ARG A 3 12.48 -20.17 23.24
CA ARG A 3 13.19 -18.97 22.79
C ARG A 3 12.32 -18.27 21.73
N ARG A 4 11.78 -17.11 22.06
CA ARG A 4 11.21 -16.15 21.10
C ARG A 4 12.34 -15.72 20.16
N THR A 5 12.48 -16.40 19.04
CA THR A 5 13.40 -16.00 17.97
C THR A 5 13.02 -14.59 17.52
N ARG A 6 13.99 -13.67 17.54
CA ARG A 6 13.82 -12.26 17.18
C ARG A 6 13.60 -12.15 15.67
N TRP A 7 12.34 -12.26 15.25
CA TRP A 7 11.92 -12.11 13.84
C TRP A 7 12.35 -10.76 13.22
N PHE A 8 12.60 -9.75 14.07
CA PHE A 8 13.11 -8.43 13.69
C PHE A 8 14.48 -8.42 13.00
N SER A 9 15.25 -9.52 13.05
CA SER A 9 16.52 -9.63 12.30
C SER A 9 16.33 -9.93 10.80
N VAL A 10 15.14 -10.38 10.40
CA VAL A 10 14.84 -10.77 9.01
C VAL A 10 14.25 -9.62 8.19
N LEU A 11 13.63 -8.64 8.85
CA LEU A 11 13.25 -7.39 8.21
C LEU A 11 14.42 -6.42 8.28
N LYS A 12 15.24 -6.39 7.23
CA LYS A 12 15.99 -5.17 6.91
C LYS A 12 14.96 -4.10 6.61
N VAL A 13 14.67 -3.26 7.61
CA VAL A 13 14.06 -1.95 7.33
C VAL A 13 15.01 -1.29 6.34
N ALA A 14 14.56 -1.13 5.10
CA ALA A 14 15.35 -0.45 4.09
C ALA A 14 15.64 0.95 4.61
N ASP A 15 16.91 1.37 4.52
CA ASP A 15 17.28 2.74 4.76
C ASP A 15 16.82 3.55 3.55
N VAL A 16 15.54 3.94 3.56
CA VAL A 16 14.93 4.71 2.47
C VAL A 16 15.43 6.14 2.62
N PRO A 17 16.20 6.67 1.66
CA PRO A 17 16.64 8.05 1.73
C PRO A 17 15.42 8.96 1.89
N THR A 18 15.49 9.91 2.82
CA THR A 18 14.44 10.92 2.96
C THR A 18 14.45 11.76 1.69
N GLN A 19 13.41 11.60 0.86
CA GLN A 19 13.26 12.37 -0.36
C GLN A 19 13.31 13.87 -0.05
N THR A 20 14.07 14.61 -0.84
CA THR A 20 14.14 16.08 -0.79
C THR A 20 12.82 16.68 -1.31
N PRO A 21 12.48 17.93 -0.96
CA PRO A 21 11.25 18.58 -1.42
C PRO A 21 11.07 18.56 -2.95
N ASP A 22 12.16 18.74 -3.70
CA ASP A 22 12.20 18.75 -5.17
C ASP A 22 11.84 17.37 -5.79
N GLU A 23 12.30 16.28 -5.16
CA GLU A 23 11.96 14.92 -5.56
C GLU A 23 10.50 14.56 -5.26
N ARG A 24 9.92 15.14 -4.19
CA ARG A 24 8.49 14.97 -3.87
C ARG A 24 7.61 15.71 -4.88
N GLU A 25 8.08 16.83 -5.40
CA GLU A 25 7.40 17.63 -6.42
C GLU A 25 7.39 16.90 -7.78
N SER A 26 8.43 16.13 -8.07
CA SER A 26 8.55 15.25 -9.25
C SER A 26 7.77 13.93 -9.13
N SER A 27 7.08 13.69 -8.03
CA SER A 27 6.35 12.44 -7.80
C SER A 27 5.05 12.39 -8.61
N SER A 28 4.82 11.29 -9.34
CA SER A 28 3.59 11.08 -10.11
C SER A 28 2.33 11.37 -9.28
N ASP A 29 1.30 11.94 -9.91
CA ASP A 29 -0.02 12.18 -9.30
C ASP A 29 -0.56 10.94 -8.59
N LEU A 30 -0.31 9.76 -9.16
CA LEU A 30 -0.65 8.47 -8.55
C LEU A 30 0.05 8.24 -7.21
N HIS A 31 1.35 8.53 -7.13
CA HIS A 31 2.11 8.36 -5.89
C HIS A 31 1.62 9.35 -4.82
N ARG A 32 1.35 10.60 -5.20
CA ARG A 32 0.78 11.62 -4.29
C ARG A 32 -0.61 11.22 -3.80
N ALA A 33 -1.48 10.73 -4.68
CA ALA A 33 -2.82 10.24 -4.34
C ALA A 33 -2.77 9.03 -3.38
N LEU A 34 -1.86 8.07 -3.63
CA LEU A 34 -1.61 6.96 -2.71
C LEU A 34 -1.11 7.44 -1.34
N LEU A 35 -0.25 8.46 -1.29
CA LEU A 35 0.24 9.02 -0.03
C LEU A 35 -0.83 9.76 0.79
N ARG A 36 -1.85 10.32 0.14
CA ARG A 36 -3.03 10.93 0.79
C ARG A 36 -3.95 9.91 1.46
N MET A 37 -3.95 8.66 1.01
CA MET A 37 -4.71 7.58 1.64
C MET A 37 -4.07 7.15 2.97
N ALA A 38 -4.90 6.75 3.94
CA ALA A 38 -4.37 6.18 5.17
C ALA A 38 -3.57 4.89 4.86
N PRO A 39 -2.53 4.56 5.65
CA PRO A 39 -1.67 3.40 5.37
C PRO A 39 -2.45 2.10 5.16
N ASP A 40 -3.43 1.82 6.02
CA ASP A 40 -4.25 0.60 5.95
C ASP A 40 -5.18 0.56 4.73
N GLU A 41 -5.54 1.73 4.18
CA GLU A 41 -6.43 1.84 3.03
C GLU A 41 -5.69 1.61 1.71
N ARG A 42 -4.44 2.08 1.61
CA ARG A 42 -3.60 1.85 0.42
C ARG A 42 -2.90 0.50 0.44
N LEU A 43 -2.71 -0.09 1.62
CA LEU A 43 -1.99 -1.36 1.78
C LEU A 43 -2.51 -2.49 0.88
N PRO A 44 -3.82 -2.74 0.72
CA PRO A 44 -4.33 -3.77 -0.21
C PRO A 44 -3.91 -3.54 -1.66
N LEU A 45 -3.78 -2.28 -2.10
CA LEU A 45 -3.33 -1.94 -3.45
C LEU A 45 -1.84 -2.19 -3.61
N VAL A 46 -1.03 -1.80 -2.62
CA VAL A 46 0.42 -2.04 -2.63
C VAL A 46 0.71 -3.55 -2.65
N LEU A 47 0.05 -4.32 -1.79
CA LEU A 47 0.24 -5.78 -1.76
C LEU A 47 -0.12 -6.41 -3.10
N HIS A 48 -1.26 -6.06 -3.71
CA HIS A 48 -1.73 -6.73 -4.91
C HIS A 48 -1.08 -6.24 -6.21
N PHE A 49 -0.92 -4.92 -6.39
CA PHE A 49 -0.48 -4.33 -7.65
C PHE A 49 0.99 -3.93 -7.68
N TYR A 50 1.60 -3.63 -6.52
CA TYR A 50 3.02 -3.26 -6.47
C TYR A 50 3.92 -4.46 -6.15
N LEU A 51 3.45 -5.36 -5.29
CA LEU A 51 4.18 -6.58 -4.92
C LEU A 51 3.66 -7.84 -5.62
N ASP A 52 2.67 -7.70 -6.52
CA ASP A 52 2.08 -8.80 -7.28
C ASP A 52 1.62 -9.99 -6.43
N LEU A 53 1.21 -9.76 -5.18
CA LEU A 53 0.70 -10.85 -4.35
C LEU A 53 -0.65 -11.33 -4.92
N PRO A 54 -0.83 -12.65 -5.05
CA PRO A 54 -2.13 -13.22 -5.37
C PRO A 54 -3.12 -12.96 -4.22
N LEU A 55 -4.42 -12.98 -4.55
CA LEU A 55 -5.49 -12.57 -3.63
C LEU A 55 -5.50 -13.33 -2.29
N ASP A 56 -5.12 -14.60 -2.30
CA ASP A 56 -5.03 -15.43 -1.10
C ASP A 56 -3.87 -15.03 -0.19
N GLU A 57 -2.72 -14.66 -0.75
CA GLU A 57 -1.58 -14.10 0.00
C GLU A 57 -1.88 -12.70 0.54
N VAL A 58 -2.61 -11.87 -0.21
CA VAL A 58 -3.12 -10.59 0.33
C VAL A 58 -4.02 -10.84 1.54
N ALA A 59 -4.92 -11.81 1.46
CA ALA A 59 -5.83 -12.16 2.55
C ALA A 59 -5.07 -12.66 3.80
N LYS A 60 -4.08 -13.53 3.62
CA LYS A 60 -3.20 -14.01 4.70
C LYS A 60 -2.43 -12.87 5.35
N THR A 61 -1.85 -11.98 4.52
CA THR A 61 -1.06 -10.83 4.98
C THR A 61 -1.91 -9.86 5.81
N LEU A 62 -3.13 -9.56 5.33
CA LEU A 62 -4.08 -8.68 6.02
C LEU A 62 -4.86 -9.37 7.15
N ARG A 63 -4.69 -10.69 7.33
CA ARG A 63 -5.42 -11.52 8.31
C ARG A 63 -6.94 -11.41 8.17
N VAL A 64 -7.44 -11.48 6.94
CA VAL A 64 -8.87 -11.44 6.61
C VAL A 64 -9.24 -12.58 5.67
N SER A 65 -10.54 -12.77 5.40
CA SER A 65 -10.98 -13.71 4.37
C SER A 65 -10.62 -13.21 2.96
N GLN A 66 -10.51 -14.11 1.98
CA GLN A 66 -10.26 -13.72 0.57
C GLN A 66 -11.34 -12.78 0.02
N SER A 67 -12.60 -12.99 0.41
CA SER A 67 -13.72 -12.11 0.05
C SER A 67 -13.55 -10.70 0.63
N ALA A 68 -13.09 -10.60 1.89
CA ALA A 68 -12.78 -9.32 2.52
C ALA A 68 -11.57 -8.64 1.88
N ALA A 69 -10.51 -9.39 1.52
CA ALA A 69 -9.36 -8.86 0.79
C ALA A 69 -9.77 -8.28 -0.57
N LYS A 70 -10.56 -9.02 -1.36
CA LYS A 70 -11.12 -8.56 -2.64
C LYS A 70 -11.93 -7.27 -2.46
N SER A 71 -12.79 -7.25 -1.45
CA SER A 71 -13.61 -6.08 -1.12
C SER A 71 -12.77 -4.87 -0.74
N ARG A 72 -11.70 -5.06 0.03
CA ARG A 72 -10.77 -3.99 0.42
C ARG A 72 -10.00 -3.44 -0.77
N ILE A 73 -9.47 -4.30 -1.64
CA ILE A 73 -8.79 -3.90 -2.89
C ILE A 73 -9.72 -3.04 -3.74
N TYR A 74 -10.94 -3.52 -3.97
CA TYR A 74 -11.91 -2.80 -4.80
C TYR A 74 -12.30 -1.43 -4.21
N ARG A 75 -12.56 -1.37 -2.89
CA ARG A 75 -12.88 -0.11 -2.20
C ARG A 75 -11.72 0.88 -2.26
N ALA A 76 -10.49 0.40 -2.03
CA ALA A 76 -9.29 1.22 -2.11
C ALA A 76 -9.08 1.77 -3.53
N ALA A 77 -9.21 0.92 -4.56
CA ALA A 77 -9.08 1.32 -5.96
C ALA A 77 -10.15 2.34 -6.37
N LYS A 78 -11.41 2.14 -5.92
CA LYS A 78 -12.50 3.10 -6.17
C LYS A 78 -12.21 4.46 -5.56
N ARG A 79 -11.70 4.49 -4.32
CA ARG A 79 -11.30 5.74 -3.66
C ARG A 79 -10.14 6.42 -4.37
N LEU A 80 -9.09 5.67 -4.72
CA LEU A 80 -7.94 6.20 -5.43
C LEU A 80 -8.35 6.82 -6.78
N ARG A 81 -9.23 6.13 -7.52
CA ARG A 81 -9.76 6.66 -8.77
C ARG A 81 -10.51 7.97 -8.57
N ALA A 82 -11.36 8.06 -7.55
CA ALA A 82 -12.10 9.28 -7.24
C ALA A 82 -11.15 10.46 -6.96
N ASP A 83 -10.08 10.22 -6.21
CA ASP A 83 -9.06 11.21 -5.89
C ASP A 83 -8.29 11.71 -7.12
N LEU A 84 -7.99 10.81 -8.07
CA LEU A 84 -7.31 11.15 -9.33
C LEU A 84 -8.23 11.87 -10.33
N THR A 85 -9.51 11.51 -10.41
CA THR A 85 -10.46 12.16 -11.33
C THR A 85 -10.80 13.60 -10.94
N ILE A 86 -10.55 14.01 -9.71
CA ILE A 86 -10.79 15.39 -9.25
C ILE A 86 -9.76 16.37 -9.87
N GLU A 87 -8.63 15.87 -10.38
CA GLU A 87 -7.58 16.69 -11.01
C GLU A 87 -7.79 16.94 -12.53
N GLU A 88 -8.77 16.32 -13.19
CA GLU A 88 -9.06 16.49 -14.64
C GLU A 88 -10.07 17.62 -14.97
N VAL A 89 -10.24 18.61 -14.09
CA VAL A 89 -11.04 19.82 -14.39
C VAL A 89 -10.13 21.04 -14.47
N PHE A 90 -9.37 21.14 -15.56
CA PHE A 90 -8.77 22.38 -16.06
C PHE A 90 -8.77 22.40 -17.58
#